data_AF-A0A7J9XKF3-F1
#
_entry.id   AF-A0A7J9XKF3-F1
#
_cell.length_a   1.000
_cell.length_b   1.000
_cell.length_c   1.000
_cell.angle_alpha   90.00
_cell.angle_beta   90.00
_cell.angle_gamma   90.00
#
_symmetry.space_group_name_H-M   'P 1'
#
loop_
_entity.id
_entity.type
_entity.pdbx_description
1 polymer ?
#
loop_
_entity_poly.entity_id
_entity_poly.type
_entity_poly.pdbx_seq_one_letter_code
_entity_poly.pdbx_strand_id
1 'polypeptide(L)'
;MLVAAAAAVALLAPQAAGQTGLHEPIPAPQHDPFYSPPDPIPDVAAGTVLRSRPVTVRALAVTVPVRSWLMLYRSTDTHGEPEAVSGTVLVADTPWTGGPRPLVTYAVGSHGLGPQCAPSYQMRQGQDPELGLISLALSRGWAVVVTDYEGSGTPGPHTYAAGHTTGQAVLDAARAAQRLPQAGLDPAGPVGVWGYSEGGIGASWAGELAPPTRRSCGSPASPPAGPPPTSNRWSATSTAARSPGSPWQARSGWPPHTRACRSARS
;
A
#
# COMPACT_ATOMS: atom_id res chain seq x y z
N MET A 1 -48.46 69.28 -14.50
CA MET A 1 -48.45 68.27 -13.44
C MET A 1 -47.29 67.32 -13.71
N LEU A 2 -46.35 67.21 -12.76
CA LEU A 2 -45.08 66.50 -12.92
C LEU A 2 -45.26 64.98 -13.00
N VAL A 3 -44.49 64.34 -13.88
CA VAL A 3 -44.26 62.89 -13.92
C VAL A 3 -43.09 62.59 -12.97
N ALA A 4 -43.32 61.80 -11.93
CA ALA A 4 -42.28 61.38 -10.98
C ALA A 4 -41.55 60.13 -11.49
N ALA A 5 -40.26 60.24 -11.77
CA ALA A 5 -39.38 59.12 -12.08
C ALA A 5 -38.81 58.55 -10.77
N ALA A 6 -39.14 57.29 -10.44
CA ALA A 6 -38.55 56.58 -9.32
C ALA A 6 -37.26 55.88 -9.79
N ALA A 7 -36.10 56.32 -9.29
CA ALA A 7 -34.82 55.68 -9.53
C ALA A 7 -34.68 54.46 -8.60
N ALA A 8 -34.60 53.26 -9.18
CA ALA A 8 -34.30 52.03 -8.46
C ALA A 8 -32.78 51.95 -8.21
N VAL A 9 -32.36 52.07 -6.95
CA VAL A 9 -30.99 51.82 -6.52
C VAL A 9 -30.80 50.31 -6.39
N ALA A 10 -30.09 49.71 -7.34
CA ALA A 10 -29.69 48.30 -7.24
C ALA A 10 -28.59 48.17 -6.17
N LEU A 11 -28.91 47.53 -5.03
CA LEU A 11 -27.91 47.10 -4.07
C LEU A 11 -27.02 46.02 -4.71
N LEU A 12 -25.76 46.33 -4.97
CA LEU A 12 -24.75 45.33 -5.26
C LEU A 12 -24.53 44.50 -3.99
N ALA A 13 -24.94 43.23 -4.02
CA ALA A 13 -24.52 42.25 -3.02
C ALA A 13 -22.99 42.12 -3.07
N PRO A 14 -22.29 42.04 -1.93
CA PRO A 14 -20.86 41.77 -1.93
C PRO A 14 -20.64 40.40 -2.56
N GLN A 15 -19.92 40.35 -3.67
CA GLN A 15 -19.44 39.10 -4.24
C GLN A 15 -18.54 38.46 -3.19
N ALA A 16 -18.89 37.25 -2.75
CA ALA A 16 -18.01 36.43 -1.93
C ALA A 16 -16.68 36.30 -2.67
N ALA A 17 -15.65 36.96 -2.15
CA ALA A 17 -14.29 36.77 -2.61
C ALA A 17 -13.99 35.26 -2.52
N GLY A 18 -13.71 34.65 -3.68
CA GLY A 18 -13.34 33.24 -3.75
C GLY A 18 -12.20 33.00 -2.78
N GLN A 19 -12.41 32.09 -1.83
CA GLN A 19 -11.34 31.59 -0.99
C GLN A 19 -10.35 30.89 -1.93
N THR A 20 -9.24 31.57 -2.23
CA THR A 20 -8.01 30.90 -2.65
C THR A 20 -7.56 30.07 -1.46
N GLY A 21 -8.13 28.86 -1.36
CA GLY A 21 -7.81 27.91 -0.30
C GLY A 21 -6.35 27.53 -0.40
N LEU A 22 -5.49 28.26 0.31
CA LEU A 22 -4.17 27.78 0.65
C LEU A 22 -4.39 26.45 1.37
N HIS A 23 -3.89 25.37 0.76
CA HIS A 23 -4.07 24.01 1.25
C HIS A 23 -3.62 23.97 2.72
N GLU A 24 -4.50 23.50 3.62
CA GLU A 24 -4.16 23.37 5.03
C GLU A 24 -2.86 22.55 5.16
N PRO A 25 -1.86 23.03 5.91
CA PRO A 25 -0.60 22.32 6.06
C PRO A 25 -0.86 20.91 6.59
N ILE A 26 -0.36 19.89 5.88
CA ILE A 26 -0.47 18.51 6.36
C ILE A 26 0.38 18.40 7.63
N PRO A 27 -0.21 18.06 8.80
CA PRO A 27 0.54 17.95 10.04
C PRO A 27 1.57 16.82 9.92
N ALA A 28 2.78 17.07 10.46
CA ALA A 28 3.81 16.05 10.57
C ALA A 28 3.29 14.86 11.42
N PRO A 29 3.72 13.62 11.17
CA PRO A 29 3.12 12.44 11.82
C PRO A 29 3.13 12.49 13.35
N GLN A 30 4.18 13.04 13.97
CA GLN A 30 4.26 13.24 15.42
C GLN A 30 3.23 14.24 16.00
N HIS A 31 2.59 15.04 15.16
CA HIS A 31 1.56 16.02 15.53
C HIS A 31 0.18 15.67 14.94
N ASP A 32 0.05 14.50 14.32
CA ASP A 32 -1.18 14.05 13.69
C ASP A 32 -1.70 12.81 14.44
N PRO A 33 -2.81 12.94 15.22
CA PRO A 33 -3.38 11.84 16.00
C PRO A 33 -3.74 10.61 15.17
N PHE A 34 -3.79 10.72 13.83
CA PHE A 34 -3.95 9.56 12.97
C PHE A 34 -2.84 8.51 13.16
N TYR A 35 -1.59 8.94 13.37
CA TYR A 35 -0.44 8.05 13.52
C TYR A 35 -0.26 7.54 14.95
N SER A 36 -1.12 7.97 15.89
CA SER A 36 -1.12 7.45 17.26
C SER A 36 -1.87 6.10 17.30
N PRO A 37 -1.20 4.99 17.67
CA PRO A 37 -1.86 3.71 17.82
C PRO A 37 -2.91 3.74 18.94
N PRO A 38 -3.99 2.93 18.85
CA PRO A 38 -4.83 2.65 20.01
C PRO A 38 -4.02 1.99 21.13
N ASP A 39 -4.34 2.29 22.39
CA ASP A 39 -3.73 1.65 23.55
C ASP A 39 -4.85 1.08 24.46
N PRO A 40 -4.95 -0.26 24.62
CA PRO A 40 -4.09 -1.27 23.99
C PRO A 40 -4.38 -1.45 22.49
N ILE A 41 -3.41 -2.03 21.75
CA ILE A 41 -3.64 -2.47 20.37
C ILE A 41 -4.71 -3.56 20.38
N PRO A 42 -5.79 -3.44 19.57
CA PRO A 42 -6.85 -4.44 19.54
C PRO A 42 -6.33 -5.82 19.14
N ASP A 43 -6.80 -6.86 19.82
CA ASP A 43 -6.53 -8.26 19.46
C ASP A 43 -7.35 -8.66 18.23
N VAL A 44 -6.89 -8.22 17.07
CA VAL A 44 -7.48 -8.48 15.76
C VAL A 44 -6.42 -9.05 14.82
N ALA A 45 -6.87 -9.73 13.77
CA ALA A 45 -5.99 -10.38 12.81
C ALA A 45 -5.02 -9.38 12.13
N ALA A 46 -3.79 -9.83 11.85
CA ALA A 46 -2.79 -9.10 11.07
C ALA A 46 -3.36 -8.60 9.73
N GLY A 47 -3.07 -7.35 9.40
CA GLY A 47 -3.63 -6.61 8.26
C GLY A 47 -5.06 -6.12 8.45
N THR A 48 -5.60 -6.11 9.68
CA THR A 48 -6.91 -5.47 9.93
C THR A 48 -6.75 -3.97 9.94
N VAL A 49 -7.60 -3.25 9.21
CA VAL A 49 -7.63 -1.79 9.21
C VAL A 49 -8.20 -1.32 10.55
N LEU A 50 -7.40 -0.61 11.34
CA LEU A 50 -7.79 -0.01 12.62
C LEU A 50 -8.46 1.33 12.39
N ARG A 51 -7.97 2.12 11.42
CA ARG A 51 -8.62 3.34 10.96
C ARG A 51 -8.19 3.70 9.54
N SER A 52 -8.99 4.51 8.86
CA SER A 52 -8.62 5.05 7.55
C SER A 52 -9.22 6.44 7.34
N ARG A 53 -8.60 7.24 6.47
CA ARG A 53 -9.17 8.50 5.97
C ARG A 53 -8.76 8.73 4.50
N PRO A 54 -9.61 9.36 3.68
CA PRO A 54 -9.20 9.80 2.35
C PRO A 54 -8.07 10.82 2.47
N VAL A 55 -7.12 10.77 1.55
CA VAL A 55 -6.02 11.72 1.45
C VAL A 55 -5.78 12.10 -0.01
N THR A 56 -4.96 13.13 -0.23
CA THR A 56 -4.48 13.52 -1.56
C THR A 56 -2.99 13.22 -1.64
N VAL A 57 -2.57 12.46 -2.64
CA VAL A 57 -1.16 12.26 -2.99
C VAL A 57 -0.74 13.27 -4.05
N ARG A 58 0.47 13.78 -3.91
CA ARG A 58 1.07 14.78 -4.79
C ARG A 58 2.38 14.28 -5.35
N ALA A 59 2.73 14.74 -6.55
CA ALA A 59 4.07 14.68 -7.10
C ALA A 59 4.54 16.14 -7.25
N LEU A 60 5.49 16.56 -6.42
CA LEU A 60 5.79 17.99 -6.23
C LEU A 60 4.49 18.75 -5.87
N ALA A 61 4.13 19.78 -6.63
CA ALA A 61 2.91 20.56 -6.41
C ALA A 61 1.64 19.95 -7.04
N VAL A 62 1.77 18.90 -7.86
CA VAL A 62 0.66 18.40 -8.70
C VAL A 62 -0.04 17.22 -8.02
N THR A 63 -1.37 17.28 -7.94
CA THR A 63 -2.18 16.15 -7.45
C THR A 63 -2.10 14.97 -8.42
N VAL A 64 -1.83 13.79 -7.89
CA VAL A 64 -1.84 12.54 -8.66
C VAL A 64 -3.29 12.09 -8.89
N PRO A 65 -3.70 11.71 -10.10
CA PRO A 65 -5.08 11.31 -10.43
C PRO A 65 -5.38 9.87 -9.95
N VAL A 66 -5.44 9.71 -8.63
CA VAL A 66 -5.76 8.46 -7.96
C VAL A 66 -6.69 8.74 -6.79
N ARG A 67 -7.60 7.80 -6.50
CA ARG A 67 -8.23 7.74 -5.19
C ARG A 67 -7.23 7.19 -4.19
N SER A 68 -7.03 7.88 -3.07
CA SER A 68 -6.06 7.48 -2.07
C SER A 68 -6.57 7.54 -0.64
N TRP A 69 -6.15 6.57 0.18
CA TRP A 69 -6.48 6.48 1.59
C TRP A 69 -5.23 6.26 2.41
N LEU A 70 -5.08 7.04 3.46
CA LEU A 70 -4.17 6.73 4.56
C LEU A 70 -4.88 5.74 5.48
N MET A 71 -4.21 4.67 5.83
CA MET A 71 -4.71 3.65 6.73
C MET A 71 -3.72 3.42 7.87
N LEU A 72 -4.27 3.09 9.04
CA LEU A 72 -3.54 2.50 10.16
C LEU A 72 -4.02 1.06 10.26
N TYR A 73 -3.12 0.09 10.25
CA TYR A 73 -3.46 -1.33 10.24
C TYR A 73 -2.64 -2.11 11.27
N ARG A 74 -3.21 -3.21 11.77
CA ARG A 74 -2.56 -4.10 12.74
C ARG A 74 -1.45 -4.90 12.04
N SER A 75 -0.23 -4.84 12.57
CA SER A 75 0.96 -5.60 12.13
C SER A 75 1.54 -6.38 13.32
N THR A 76 2.77 -6.87 13.20
CA THR A 76 3.54 -7.54 14.26
C THR A 76 4.94 -6.97 14.26
N ASP A 77 5.42 -6.55 15.44
CA ASP A 77 6.70 -5.84 15.57
C ASP A 77 7.91 -6.79 15.58
N THR A 78 9.11 -6.23 15.69
CA THR A 78 10.36 -6.99 15.81
C THR A 78 10.42 -7.96 16.98
N HIS A 79 9.61 -7.78 18.02
CA HIS A 79 9.53 -8.63 19.21
C HIS A 79 8.45 -9.71 19.11
N GLY A 80 7.62 -9.67 18.06
CA GLY A 80 6.49 -10.60 17.88
C GLY A 80 5.18 -10.10 18.50
N GLU A 81 5.15 -8.86 18.97
CA GLU A 81 3.99 -8.27 19.65
C GLU A 81 3.09 -7.50 18.66
N PRO A 82 1.78 -7.34 18.95
CA PRO A 82 0.89 -6.56 18.11
C PRO A 82 1.29 -5.08 18.07
N GLU A 83 1.38 -4.53 16.86
CA GLU A 83 1.63 -3.10 16.64
C GLU A 83 0.64 -2.51 15.62
N ALA A 84 0.65 -1.18 15.50
CA ALA A 84 -0.05 -0.47 14.43
C ALA A 84 0.96 0.19 13.49
N VAL A 85 0.79 -0.05 12.19
CA VAL A 85 1.62 0.53 11.13
C VAL A 85 0.73 1.35 10.21
N SER A 86 1.23 2.49 9.75
CA SER A 86 0.54 3.31 8.75
C SER A 86 0.94 2.92 7.32
N GLY A 87 0.07 3.26 6.37
CA GLY A 87 0.33 3.04 4.96
C GLY A 87 -0.68 3.74 4.08
N THR A 88 -0.39 3.79 2.78
CA THR A 88 -1.23 4.46 1.79
C THR A 88 -1.71 3.47 0.74
N VAL A 89 -3.01 3.43 0.49
CA VAL A 89 -3.62 2.72 -0.63
C VAL A 89 -3.88 3.71 -1.76
N LEU A 90 -3.50 3.36 -2.97
CA LEU A 90 -3.63 4.14 -4.19
C LEU A 90 -4.40 3.32 -5.23
N VAL A 91 -5.50 3.85 -5.73
CA VAL A 91 -6.30 3.19 -6.77
C VAL A 91 -6.47 4.14 -7.94
N ALA A 92 -5.93 3.74 -9.09
CA ALA A 92 -6.06 4.51 -10.33
C ALA A 92 -7.52 4.78 -10.69
N ASP A 93 -7.82 6.01 -11.12
CA ASP A 93 -9.16 6.42 -11.54
C ASP A 93 -9.61 5.71 -12.83
N THR A 94 -8.66 5.20 -13.61
CA THR A 94 -8.94 4.40 -14.80
C THR A 94 -9.76 3.16 -14.43
N PRO A 95 -10.90 2.93 -15.10
CA PRO A 95 -11.68 1.69 -14.93
C PRO A 95 -10.83 0.46 -15.25
N TRP A 96 -11.04 -0.62 -14.49
CA TRP A 96 -10.38 -1.90 -14.72
C TRP A 96 -11.41 -2.92 -15.20
N THR A 97 -11.19 -3.51 -16.38
CA THR A 97 -12.12 -4.47 -17.02
C THR A 97 -11.59 -5.90 -17.06
N GLY A 98 -10.36 -6.14 -16.60
CA GLY A 98 -9.68 -7.44 -16.67
C GLY A 98 -10.00 -8.43 -15.55
N GLY A 99 -11.18 -8.36 -14.93
CA GLY A 99 -11.55 -9.16 -13.75
C GLY A 99 -11.15 -8.48 -12.43
N PRO A 100 -10.77 -9.22 -11.37
CA PRO A 100 -10.25 -8.64 -10.14
C PRO A 100 -9.05 -7.71 -10.41
N ARG A 101 -9.10 -6.47 -9.92
CA ARG A 101 -8.01 -5.50 -10.10
C ARG A 101 -6.73 -5.99 -9.39
N PRO A 102 -5.59 -6.08 -10.07
CA PRO A 102 -4.33 -6.43 -9.42
C PRO A 102 -3.92 -5.41 -8.36
N LEU A 103 -3.37 -5.90 -7.26
CA LEU A 103 -2.75 -5.10 -6.21
C LEU A 103 -1.22 -5.31 -6.24
N VAL A 104 -0.46 -4.22 -6.25
CA VAL A 104 0.97 -4.23 -5.95
C VAL A 104 1.16 -3.75 -4.52
N THR A 105 1.74 -4.56 -3.65
CA THR A 105 2.34 -4.07 -2.41
C THR A 105 3.75 -3.61 -2.72
N TYR A 106 3.94 -2.30 -2.69
CA TYR A 106 5.20 -1.64 -3.02
C TYR A 106 6.00 -1.46 -1.72
N ALA A 107 7.05 -2.26 -1.59
CA ALA A 107 8.01 -2.19 -0.51
C ALA A 107 9.02 -1.09 -0.85
N VAL A 108 8.91 0.05 -0.18
CA VAL A 108 9.78 1.20 -0.38
C VAL A 108 11.20 0.91 0.12
N GLY A 109 12.17 1.55 -0.53
CA GLY A 109 13.53 1.70 -0.03
C GLY A 109 13.61 2.69 1.13
N SER A 110 14.81 3.19 1.38
CA SER A 110 15.12 3.95 2.59
C SER A 110 14.58 5.37 2.54
N HIS A 111 13.74 5.72 3.51
CA HIS A 111 13.13 7.06 3.61
C HIS A 111 13.67 7.89 4.80
N GLY A 112 14.46 7.26 5.68
CA GLY A 112 15.02 7.84 6.90
C GLY A 112 14.40 7.23 8.16
N LEU A 113 14.86 7.67 9.34
CA LEU A 113 14.50 7.06 10.63
C LEU A 113 13.46 7.85 11.43
N GLY A 114 13.12 9.08 11.01
CA GLY A 114 12.20 9.94 11.74
C GLY A 114 10.74 9.73 11.34
N PRO A 115 9.76 10.12 12.18
CA PRO A 115 8.34 10.00 11.84
C PRO A 115 7.99 10.79 10.56
N GLN A 116 8.60 11.95 10.34
CA GLN A 116 8.44 12.75 9.11
C GLN A 116 8.95 12.08 7.83
N CYS A 117 9.68 10.97 7.96
CA CYS A 117 10.18 10.21 6.83
C CYS A 117 9.15 9.20 6.29
N ALA A 118 8.04 8.97 7.00
CA ALA A 118 7.03 8.00 6.59
C ALA A 118 6.58 8.22 5.13
N PRO A 119 6.65 7.20 4.26
CA PRO A 119 6.17 7.28 2.87
C PRO A 119 4.75 7.85 2.75
N SER A 120 3.85 7.45 3.65
CA SER A 120 2.46 7.93 3.68
C SER A 120 2.32 9.43 3.96
N TYR A 121 3.30 10.03 4.62
CA TYR A 121 3.40 11.47 4.81
C TYR A 121 4.09 12.13 3.61
N GLN A 122 5.23 11.61 3.17
CA GLN A 122 6.01 12.15 2.05
C GLN A 122 5.22 12.20 0.74
N MET A 123 4.41 11.17 0.45
CA MET A 123 3.53 11.15 -0.72
C MET A 123 2.48 12.26 -0.70
N ARG A 124 1.98 12.65 0.48
CA ARG A 124 1.02 13.76 0.61
C ARG A 124 1.71 15.12 0.50
N GLN A 125 2.96 15.21 0.93
CA GLN A 125 3.81 16.40 0.78
C GLN A 125 4.35 16.59 -0.64
N GLY A 126 4.21 15.59 -1.50
CA GLY A 126 4.80 15.61 -2.84
C GLY A 126 6.32 15.44 -2.86
N GLN A 127 6.88 14.85 -1.80
CA GLN A 127 8.32 14.69 -1.57
C GLN A 127 8.76 13.23 -1.57
N ASP A 128 7.85 12.29 -1.83
CA ASP A 128 8.20 10.87 -1.90
C ASP A 128 9.09 10.59 -3.14
N PRO A 129 10.31 10.06 -2.94
CA PRO A 129 11.27 9.87 -4.03
C PRO A 129 10.91 8.69 -4.93
N GLU A 130 10.04 7.78 -4.49
CA GLU A 130 9.69 6.55 -5.21
C GLU A 130 8.33 6.62 -5.90
N LEU A 131 7.60 7.73 -5.75
CA LEU A 131 6.31 7.95 -6.42
C LEU A 131 6.39 7.78 -7.95
N GLY A 132 7.53 8.12 -8.56
CA GLY A 132 7.79 7.87 -9.98
C GLY A 132 7.76 6.38 -10.33
N LEU A 133 8.34 5.51 -9.50
CA LEU A 133 8.32 4.06 -9.69
C LEU A 133 6.93 3.49 -9.41
N ILE A 134 6.28 3.95 -8.33
CA ILE A 134 4.90 3.59 -7.99
C ILE A 134 3.93 3.92 -9.14
N SER A 135 4.16 5.04 -9.85
CA SER A 135 3.35 5.44 -11.01
C SER A 135 3.39 4.43 -12.17
N LEU A 136 4.42 3.59 -12.28
CA LEU A 136 4.50 2.55 -13.30
C LEU A 136 3.46 1.45 -13.08
N ALA A 137 3.12 1.14 -11.83
CA ALA A 137 2.02 0.21 -11.53
C ALA A 137 0.66 0.89 -11.72
N LEU A 138 0.51 2.13 -11.26
CA LEU A 138 -0.73 2.89 -11.39
C LEU A 138 -1.14 3.15 -12.86
N SER A 139 -0.16 3.44 -13.73
CA SER A 139 -0.38 3.64 -15.17
C SER A 139 -0.86 2.38 -15.90
N ARG A 140 -0.73 1.20 -15.29
CA ARG A 140 -1.31 -0.07 -15.79
C ARG A 140 -2.75 -0.29 -15.30
N GLY A 141 -3.33 0.65 -14.55
CA GLY A 141 -4.64 0.53 -13.92
C GLY A 141 -4.66 -0.36 -12.67
N TRP A 142 -3.49 -0.77 -12.17
CA TRP A 142 -3.37 -1.56 -10.95
C TRP A 142 -3.59 -0.69 -9.71
N ALA A 143 -3.98 -1.33 -8.61
CA ALA A 143 -3.92 -0.69 -7.30
C ALA A 143 -2.52 -0.86 -6.71
N VAL A 144 -2.11 0.09 -5.88
CA VAL A 144 -0.85 0.03 -5.12
C VAL A 144 -1.14 0.24 -3.65
N VAL A 145 -0.49 -0.51 -2.79
CA VAL A 145 -0.37 -0.21 -1.36
C VAL A 145 1.08 -0.01 -1.00
N VAL A 146 1.35 1.02 -0.22
CA VAL A 146 2.67 1.34 0.32
C VAL A 146 2.58 1.29 1.84
N THR A 147 3.45 0.52 2.47
CA THR A 147 3.59 0.48 3.93
C THR A 147 4.64 1.47 4.38
N ASP A 148 4.47 2.07 5.55
CA ASP A 148 5.52 2.89 6.17
C ASP A 148 6.60 2.03 6.85
N TYR A 149 6.27 0.78 7.22
CA TYR A 149 7.01 -0.09 8.15
C TYR A 149 6.87 0.30 9.63
N GLU A 150 7.26 -0.63 10.51
CA GLU A 150 7.38 -0.44 11.96
C GLU A 150 8.19 0.83 12.28
N GLY A 151 7.67 1.64 13.20
CA GLY A 151 8.29 2.87 13.68
C GLY A 151 8.42 4.02 12.67
N SER A 152 7.93 3.84 11.44
CA SER A 152 7.87 4.91 10.44
C SER A 152 6.52 5.61 10.51
N GLY A 153 6.52 6.84 11.02
CA GLY A 153 5.32 7.66 11.17
C GLY A 153 4.59 7.40 12.48
N THR A 154 4.36 6.13 12.83
CA THR A 154 3.89 5.72 14.17
C THR A 154 5.03 5.82 15.21
N PRO A 155 4.73 5.87 16.52
CA PRO A 155 5.75 5.97 17.56
C PRO A 155 6.75 4.82 17.56
N GLY A 156 7.98 5.12 17.98
CA GLY A 156 9.10 4.16 18.00
C GLY A 156 10.14 4.47 16.91
N PRO A 157 11.33 3.87 16.97
CA PRO A 157 12.32 4.01 15.93
C PRO A 157 11.97 3.12 14.73
N HIS A 158 12.17 3.62 13.52
CA HIS A 158 12.09 2.75 12.34
C HIS A 158 13.15 1.64 12.41
N THR A 159 12.70 0.39 12.27
CA THR A 159 13.55 -0.81 12.36
C THR A 159 14.25 -1.11 11.03
N TYR A 160 15.08 -0.17 10.60
CA TYR A 160 15.78 -0.21 9.33
C TYR A 160 16.48 -1.56 9.09
N ALA A 161 16.23 -2.16 7.93
CA ALA A 161 16.77 -3.47 7.51
C ALA A 161 16.42 -4.67 8.43
N ALA A 162 15.47 -4.55 9.36
CA ALA A 162 14.93 -5.66 10.13
C ALA A 162 13.97 -6.52 9.28
N GLY A 163 14.55 -7.36 8.41
CA GLY A 163 13.82 -7.94 7.29
C GLY A 163 12.55 -8.73 7.63
N HIS A 164 12.51 -9.45 8.77
CA HIS A 164 11.31 -10.20 9.16
C HIS A 164 10.10 -9.29 9.40
N THR A 165 10.21 -8.28 10.26
CA THR A 165 9.12 -7.29 10.49
C THR A 165 8.79 -6.51 9.21
N THR A 166 9.81 -6.09 8.44
CA THR A 166 9.61 -5.38 7.18
C THR A 166 8.78 -6.22 6.20
N GLY A 167 9.10 -7.51 6.07
CA GLY A 167 8.33 -8.44 5.23
C GLY A 167 6.91 -8.68 5.75
N GLN A 168 6.72 -8.77 7.07
CA GLN A 168 5.38 -8.88 7.67
C GLN A 168 4.54 -7.64 7.37
N ALA A 169 5.07 -6.45 7.59
CA ALA A 169 4.39 -5.19 7.28
C ALA A 169 3.99 -5.09 5.80
N VAL A 170 4.83 -5.57 4.86
CA VAL A 170 4.50 -5.62 3.42
C VAL A 170 3.30 -6.52 3.14
N LEU A 171 3.24 -7.70 3.78
CA LEU A 171 2.13 -8.64 3.63
C LEU A 171 0.84 -8.13 4.29
N ASP A 172 0.98 -7.55 5.48
CA ASP A 172 -0.14 -7.01 6.26
C ASP A 172 -0.74 -5.76 5.62
N ALA A 173 0.07 -4.91 4.98
CA ALA A 173 -0.42 -3.80 4.18
C ALA A 173 -1.26 -4.27 2.99
N ALA A 174 -0.85 -5.35 2.31
CA ALA A 174 -1.66 -5.95 1.25
C ALA A 174 -2.99 -6.50 1.77
N ARG A 175 -2.99 -7.19 2.91
CA ARG A 175 -4.22 -7.65 3.58
C ARG A 175 -5.12 -6.46 3.97
N ALA A 176 -4.54 -5.39 4.50
CA ALA A 176 -5.25 -4.18 4.89
C ALA A 176 -5.89 -3.48 3.68
N ALA A 177 -5.15 -3.35 2.57
CA ALA A 177 -5.68 -2.79 1.34
C ALA A 177 -6.85 -3.60 0.77
N GLN A 178 -6.75 -4.93 0.79
CA GLN A 178 -7.83 -5.83 0.34
C GLN A 178 -9.06 -5.80 1.27
N ARG A 179 -8.86 -5.50 2.56
CA ARG A 179 -9.94 -5.39 3.56
C ARG A 179 -10.54 -3.98 3.65
N LEU A 180 -9.96 -2.98 2.99
CA LEU A 180 -10.44 -1.60 3.00
C LEU A 180 -11.60 -1.46 1.98
N PRO A 181 -12.87 -1.35 2.41
CA PRO A 181 -14.00 -1.37 1.48
C PRO A 181 -13.97 -0.22 0.47
N GLN A 182 -13.46 0.95 0.88
CA GLN A 182 -13.37 2.14 0.04
C GLN A 182 -12.43 1.96 -1.16
N ALA A 183 -11.42 1.07 -1.04
CA ALA A 183 -10.51 0.76 -2.14
C ALA A 183 -11.19 -0.05 -3.26
N GLY A 184 -12.25 -0.81 -2.94
CA GLY A 184 -13.00 -1.61 -3.90
C GLY A 184 -12.17 -2.74 -4.51
N LEU A 185 -11.23 -3.31 -3.75
CA LEU A 185 -10.40 -4.43 -4.18
C LEU A 185 -11.08 -5.76 -3.84
N ASP A 186 -10.88 -6.74 -4.73
CA ASP A 186 -11.31 -8.12 -4.47
C ASP A 186 -10.36 -8.76 -3.43
N PRO A 187 -10.87 -9.31 -2.31
CA PRO A 187 -10.06 -10.02 -1.32
C PRO A 187 -9.31 -11.23 -1.89
N ALA A 188 -9.78 -11.82 -2.98
CA ALA A 188 -9.16 -12.93 -3.72
C ALA A 188 -8.41 -12.46 -4.98
N GLY A 189 -8.28 -11.14 -5.20
CA GLY A 189 -7.56 -10.56 -6.32
C GLY A 189 -6.07 -10.91 -6.34
N PRO A 190 -5.40 -10.83 -7.50
CA PRO A 190 -3.98 -11.12 -7.62
C PRO A 190 -3.14 -10.05 -6.89
N VAL A 191 -2.12 -10.50 -6.14
CA VAL A 191 -1.23 -9.63 -5.36
C VAL A 191 0.23 -9.85 -5.78
N GLY A 192 0.92 -8.78 -6.15
CA GLY A 192 2.35 -8.76 -6.43
C GLY A 192 3.11 -7.95 -5.37
N VAL A 193 4.35 -8.35 -5.08
CA VAL A 193 5.28 -7.60 -4.23
C VAL A 193 6.41 -7.04 -5.10
N TRP A 194 6.69 -5.75 -4.96
CA TRP A 194 7.78 -5.07 -5.67
C TRP A 194 8.53 -4.14 -4.73
N GLY A 195 9.87 -4.21 -4.71
CA GLY A 195 10.71 -3.27 -3.99
C GLY A 195 12.18 -3.35 -4.38
N TYR A 196 12.94 -2.31 -4.03
CA TYR A 196 14.38 -2.18 -4.28
C TYR A 196 15.11 -1.65 -3.03
N SER A 197 16.42 -1.93 -2.89
CA SER A 197 17.22 -1.57 -1.70
C SER A 197 16.65 -2.20 -0.42
N GLU A 198 16.41 -1.43 0.64
CA GLU A 198 15.63 -1.86 1.81
C GLU A 198 14.26 -2.45 1.41
N GLY A 199 13.59 -1.86 0.44
CA GLY A 199 12.36 -2.41 -0.13
C GLY A 199 12.57 -3.75 -0.82
N GLY A 200 13.78 -4.02 -1.32
CA GLY A 200 14.19 -5.32 -1.82
C GLY A 200 14.35 -6.35 -0.70
N ILE A 201 14.82 -5.94 0.48
CA ILE A 201 14.84 -6.77 1.70
C ILE A 201 13.39 -7.08 2.10
N GLY A 202 12.54 -6.06 2.23
CA GLY A 202 11.12 -6.21 2.56
C GLY A 202 10.39 -7.12 1.57
N ALA A 203 10.60 -6.93 0.26
CA ALA A 203 10.00 -7.75 -0.78
C ALA A 203 10.46 -9.21 -0.74
N SER A 204 11.75 -9.44 -0.45
CA SER A 204 12.30 -10.80 -0.36
C SER A 204 11.76 -11.52 0.87
N TRP A 205 11.75 -10.87 2.03
CA TRP A 205 11.17 -11.42 3.26
C TRP A 205 9.67 -11.64 3.15
N ALA A 206 8.92 -10.75 2.51
CA ALA A 206 7.51 -10.98 2.22
C ALA A 206 7.31 -12.24 1.37
N GLY A 207 8.21 -12.52 0.43
CA GLY A 207 8.22 -13.75 -0.36
C GLY A 207 8.46 -15.01 0.48
N GLU A 208 9.42 -14.97 1.41
CA GLU A 208 9.72 -16.08 2.33
C GLU A 208 8.61 -16.32 3.36
N LEU A 209 7.96 -15.25 3.83
CA LEU A 209 6.89 -15.30 4.83
C LEU A 209 5.52 -15.61 4.23
N ALA A 210 5.35 -15.40 2.92
CA ALA A 210 4.08 -15.70 2.26
C ALA A 210 3.80 -17.21 2.31
N PRO A 211 2.54 -17.61 2.57
CA PRO A 211 2.18 -19.01 2.55
C PRO A 211 2.48 -19.60 1.16
N PRO A 212 2.94 -20.87 1.09
CA PRO A 212 3.32 -21.49 -0.17
C PRO A 212 2.16 -21.42 -1.16
N THR A 213 2.42 -20.86 -2.34
CA THR A 213 1.42 -20.80 -3.41
C THR A 213 1.14 -22.23 -3.88
N ARG A 214 0.02 -22.81 -3.40
CA ARG A 214 -0.49 -24.07 -3.95
C ARG A 214 -0.99 -23.79 -5.38
N ARG A 215 -0.14 -24.00 -6.38
CA ARG A 215 -0.63 -24.26 -7.73
C ARG A 215 -1.37 -25.59 -7.65
N SER A 216 -2.69 -25.59 -7.78
CA SER A 216 -3.46 -26.80 -7.99
C SER A 216 -2.82 -27.57 -9.15
N CYS A 217 -2.25 -28.75 -8.88
CA CYS A 217 -1.87 -29.68 -9.92
C CYS A 217 -3.15 -30.02 -10.67
N GLY A 218 -3.36 -29.44 -11.85
CA GLY A 218 -4.51 -29.77 -12.67
C GLY A 218 -4.45 -31.25 -13.03
N SER A 219 -5.42 -32.04 -12.57
CA SER A 219 -5.72 -33.32 -13.18
C SER A 219 -6.20 -33.07 -14.63
N PRO A 220 -5.80 -33.86 -15.64
CA PRO A 220 -6.17 -33.60 -17.04
C PRO A 220 -7.68 -33.75 -17.37
N ALA A 221 -8.56 -33.96 -16.40
CA ALA A 221 -9.98 -34.12 -16.66
C ALA A 221 -10.80 -33.78 -15.40
N SER A 222 -11.53 -32.66 -15.42
CA SER A 222 -12.89 -32.48 -14.82
C SER A 222 -13.33 -30.99 -14.91
N PRO A 223 -14.60 -30.69 -15.25
CA PRO A 223 -15.18 -29.33 -15.19
C PRO A 223 -15.59 -28.94 -13.74
N PRO A 224 -15.93 -27.67 -13.46
CA PRO A 224 -15.65 -27.03 -12.18
C PRO A 224 -16.73 -27.28 -11.13
N ALA A 225 -16.31 -27.55 -9.89
CA ALA A 225 -17.19 -27.53 -8.72
C ALA A 225 -16.47 -26.90 -7.51
N GLY A 226 -17.00 -25.75 -7.05
CA GLY A 226 -16.87 -25.23 -5.68
C GLY A 226 -15.52 -24.61 -5.24
N PRO A 227 -15.52 -23.53 -4.44
CA PRO A 227 -14.30 -22.78 -4.14
C PRO A 227 -13.48 -23.44 -3.01
N PRO A 228 -12.15 -23.56 -3.13
CA PRO A 228 -11.26 -23.88 -2.01
C PRO A 228 -10.76 -22.59 -1.31
N PRO A 229 -10.19 -22.69 -0.09
CA PRO A 229 -9.99 -21.55 0.80
C PRO A 229 -8.95 -20.56 0.28
N THR A 230 -9.17 -19.29 0.62
CA THR A 230 -8.35 -18.08 0.38
C THR A 230 -6.86 -18.32 0.10
N SER A 231 -6.49 -18.60 -1.14
CA SER A 231 -5.10 -18.64 -1.58
C SER A 231 -4.84 -17.50 -2.57
N ASN A 232 -4.46 -16.33 -2.05
CA ASN A 232 -4.02 -15.23 -2.90
C ASN A 232 -2.72 -15.67 -3.58
N ARG A 233 -2.61 -15.51 -4.91
CA ARG A 233 -1.36 -15.77 -5.63
C ARG A 233 -0.39 -14.64 -5.35
N TRP A 234 0.54 -14.86 -4.43
CA TRP A 234 1.66 -13.94 -4.17
C TRP A 234 2.76 -14.19 -5.19
N SER A 235 3.21 -13.14 -5.87
CA SER A 235 4.44 -13.15 -6.68
C SER A 235 5.35 -12.04 -6.18
N ALA A 236 6.57 -12.38 -5.76
CA ALA A 236 7.58 -11.40 -5.36
C ALA A 236 8.63 -11.24 -6.47
N THR A 237 8.98 -10.01 -6.81
CA THR A 237 10.14 -9.71 -7.67
C THR A 237 11.06 -8.77 -6.92
N SER A 238 12.30 -9.20 -6.65
CA SER A 238 13.37 -8.36 -6.11
C SER A 238 14.42 -8.11 -7.18
N THR A 239 14.81 -6.85 -7.38
CA THR A 239 16.00 -6.45 -8.15
C THR A 239 17.16 -6.20 -7.18
N ALA A 240 17.53 -7.18 -6.37
CA ALA A 240 18.80 -7.10 -5.65
C ALA A 240 19.95 -7.19 -6.67
N ALA A 241 20.91 -6.26 -6.60
CA ALA A 241 22.06 -6.23 -7.50
C ALA A 241 22.80 -7.58 -7.45
N ARG A 242 22.99 -8.20 -8.62
CA ARG A 242 23.78 -9.43 -8.77
C ARG A 242 25.26 -9.09 -8.58
N SER A 243 25.82 -9.37 -7.41
CA SER A 243 27.28 -9.39 -7.22
C SER A 243 27.83 -10.79 -7.55
N PRO A 244 28.80 -10.93 -8.47
CA PRO A 244 29.42 -12.22 -8.75
C PRO A 244 30.28 -12.64 -7.55
N GLY A 245 29.93 -13.75 -6.89
CA GLY A 245 30.73 -14.38 -5.83
C GLY A 245 30.09 -14.50 -4.44
N SER A 246 28.85 -14.04 -4.25
CA SER A 246 28.14 -14.28 -2.97
C SER A 246 27.73 -15.75 -2.82
N PRO A 247 27.93 -16.39 -1.65
CA PRO A 247 27.40 -17.73 -1.37
C PRO A 247 25.85 -17.76 -1.36
N TRP A 248 25.20 -16.60 -1.37
CA TRP A 248 23.75 -16.43 -1.52
C TRP A 248 23.33 -16.35 -2.99
N GLN A 249 23.70 -17.35 -3.78
CA GLN A 249 23.04 -17.58 -5.06
C GLN A 249 21.62 -18.07 -4.77
N ALA A 250 20.66 -17.13 -4.67
CA ALA A 250 19.28 -17.46 -4.92
C ALA A 250 19.24 -18.13 -6.30
N ARG A 251 18.93 -19.42 -6.34
CA ARG A 251 18.77 -20.19 -7.57
C ARG A 251 17.63 -19.56 -8.36
N SER A 252 17.94 -18.58 -9.19
CA SER A 252 17.02 -17.99 -10.17
C SER A 252 16.80 -18.92 -11.37
N GLY A 253 16.89 -20.24 -11.16
CA GLY A 253 16.69 -21.28 -12.14
C GLY A 253 15.86 -22.38 -11.48
N TRP A 254 14.58 -22.45 -11.85
CA TRP A 254 13.72 -23.57 -11.52
C TRP A 254 14.33 -24.85 -12.13
N PRO A 255 14.57 -25.94 -11.38
CA PRO A 255 14.82 -27.23 -12.00
C PRO A 255 13.57 -27.66 -12.79
N PRO A 256 13.70 -28.34 -13.94
CA PRO A 256 12.56 -28.79 -14.72
C PRO A 256 11.60 -29.63 -13.87
N HIS A 257 10.31 -29.34 -14.04
CA HIS A 257 9.14 -29.65 -13.21
C HIS A 257 8.78 -31.14 -13.00
N THR A 258 9.71 -32.09 -13.08
CA THR A 258 9.37 -33.52 -13.07
C THR A 258 9.50 -34.23 -11.71
N ARG A 259 10.14 -33.62 -10.69
CA ARG A 259 10.37 -34.31 -9.40
C ARG A 259 9.25 -34.12 -8.36
N ALA A 260 8.58 -32.98 -8.32
CA ALA A 260 7.61 -32.67 -7.27
C ALA A 260 6.27 -33.43 -7.37
N CYS A 261 5.98 -34.08 -8.52
CA CYS A 261 4.77 -34.88 -8.69
C CYS A 261 4.94 -36.36 -8.31
N ARG A 262 6.14 -36.81 -7.94
CA ARG A 262 6.41 -38.25 -7.74
C ARG A 262 6.20 -38.72 -6.29
N SER A 263 6.07 -37.81 -5.31
CA SER A 263 5.92 -38.16 -3.89
C SER A 263 4.47 -38.18 -3.37
N ALA A 264 3.47 -37.96 -4.24
CA ALA A 264 2.05 -38.00 -3.87
C ALA A 264 1.36 -39.33 -4.26
N ARG A 265 2.14 -40.39 -4.52
CA ARG A 265 1.64 -41.76 -4.68
C ARG A 265 2.44 -42.70 -3.77
N SER A 266 2.03 -42.79 -2.53
CA SER A 266 2.24 -43.94 -1.63
C SER A 266 1.20 -43.86 -0.54
#